data_AF-G0EE68-F1
#
_entry.id   AF-G0EE68-F1
#
_cell.length_a   1.000
_cell.length_b   1.000
_cell.length_c   1.000
_cell.angle_alpha   90.00
_cell.angle_beta   90.00
_cell.angle_gamma   90.00
#
_symmetry.space_group_name_H-M   'P 1'
#
loop_
_entity.id
_entity.type
_entity.pdbx_description
1 polymer ?
#
loop_
_entity_poly.entity_id
_entity_poly.type
_entity_poly.pdbx_seq_one_letter_code
_entity_poly.pdbx_strand_id
1 'polypeptide(L)'
;MNRQLIAAIIAIVIVAGVAAVLLSSGGGKEVPSSPITGTSSPATATPSVSVQGVKLYGSGATFPAAQYDVWFSEFQKETGIVVEYRAVGSGKGVQDFMEGLVDFAGSDPPLSRGIWQKAVEKYGGVLQAPTVAGIIVVVYNLPGFNGRLNLTGDVLARIYMGEIKYWDDPAIKALNPGAELPHEPITPVYRSDSSGTTQYFTYYLAKSCPRWAEKYGYGKVWKVQGVGIGARGNQGVASTVKNTPYSIGYVEYAYALQYGLQVAALAPPGRDDIFLTPSAEAVEKTLSKLADELPAPDQDWSKTFGLVIEAASETGGYPLVAYTHIIVRKHYDDPAKCQAIKMLLEWLYNANVEKKDIVEGYAPLPEPMAKKLLEAASMVCSG
;
A
#
# COMPACT_ATOMS: atom_id res chain seq x y z
N MET A 1 -11.84 37.77 -20.20
CA MET A 1 -12.19 37.98 -21.61
C MET A 1 -12.30 36.59 -22.26
N ASN A 2 -13.50 36.24 -22.70
CA ASN A 2 -13.95 34.90 -23.12
C ASN A 2 -13.31 34.38 -24.41
N ARG A 3 -13.24 33.04 -24.53
CA ARG A 3 -13.77 32.20 -25.65
C ARG A 3 -13.50 30.71 -25.29
N GLN A 4 -14.46 29.89 -24.81
CA GLN A 4 -15.58 29.24 -25.52
C GLN A 4 -15.11 28.53 -26.81
N LEU A 5 -15.13 27.20 -26.97
CA LEU A 5 -16.20 26.16 -26.95
C LEU A 5 -16.14 25.50 -28.33
N ILE A 6 -15.90 24.19 -28.45
CA ILE A 6 -16.45 23.38 -29.54
C ILE A 6 -16.87 22.03 -28.97
N ALA A 7 -18.17 21.75 -29.11
CA ALA A 7 -18.84 20.52 -28.72
C ALA A 7 -19.18 19.67 -29.97
N ALA A 8 -19.21 18.36 -29.74
CA ALA A 8 -20.10 17.33 -30.28
C ALA A 8 -20.42 17.25 -31.79
N ILE A 9 -20.18 16.06 -32.37
CA ILE A 9 -21.04 15.48 -33.41
C ILE A 9 -21.29 14.00 -33.06
N ILE A 10 -22.56 13.70 -32.84
CA ILE A 10 -23.17 12.36 -32.74
C ILE A 10 -23.62 11.97 -34.16
N ALA A 11 -23.34 10.74 -34.58
CA ALA A 11 -23.97 10.14 -35.76
C ALA A 11 -24.53 8.76 -35.40
N ILE A 12 -25.85 8.69 -35.33
CA ILE A 12 -26.66 7.46 -35.26
C ILE A 12 -26.98 7.06 -36.70
N VAL A 13 -26.73 5.80 -37.07
CA VAL A 13 -27.28 5.20 -38.30
C VAL A 13 -28.06 3.96 -37.91
N ILE A 14 -29.38 4.03 -38.10
CA ILE A 14 -30.33 2.92 -38.10
C ILE A 14 -30.65 2.62 -39.57
N VAL A 15 -30.50 1.37 -39.99
CA VAL A 15 -31.18 0.86 -41.19
C VAL A 15 -31.77 -0.51 -40.88
N ALA A 16 -33.07 -0.64 -41.14
CA ALA A 16 -33.88 -1.85 -41.06
C ALA A 16 -34.26 -2.35 -42.46
N GLY A 17 -34.59 -3.64 -42.59
CA GLY A 17 -35.19 -4.29 -43.77
C GLY A 17 -34.58 -5.68 -44.02
N VAL A 18 -35.10 -6.80 -43.51
CA VAL A 18 -36.31 -7.60 -43.86
C VAL A 18 -36.18 -8.45 -45.15
N ALA A 19 -36.08 -9.78 -44.90
CA ALA A 19 -36.63 -10.97 -45.57
C ALA A 19 -36.38 -11.28 -47.07
N ALA A 20 -35.84 -12.48 -47.36
CA ALA A 20 -36.61 -13.70 -47.73
C ALA A 20 -35.79 -14.77 -48.52
N VAL A 21 -35.58 -15.94 -47.89
CA VAL A 21 -35.89 -17.34 -48.31
C VAL A 21 -35.60 -17.80 -49.76
N LEU A 22 -34.87 -18.92 -49.92
CA LEU A 22 -35.32 -20.21 -50.53
C LEU A 22 -34.18 -21.26 -50.67
N LEU A 23 -34.42 -22.43 -50.05
CA LEU A 23 -34.22 -23.85 -50.46
C LEU A 23 -32.84 -24.43 -50.90
N SER A 24 -32.41 -25.48 -50.20
CA SER A 24 -32.21 -26.88 -50.69
C SER A 24 -31.55 -27.73 -49.57
N SER A 25 -32.24 -28.63 -48.85
CA SER A 25 -32.58 -30.04 -49.14
C SER A 25 -31.51 -31.08 -48.76
N GLY A 26 -31.91 -32.05 -47.93
CA GLY A 26 -31.26 -33.35 -47.68
C GLY A 26 -30.65 -33.44 -46.28
N GLY A 27 -31.02 -34.35 -45.37
CA GLY A 27 -31.83 -35.57 -45.41
C GLY A 27 -31.17 -36.58 -44.47
N GLY A 28 -31.91 -37.20 -43.54
CA GLY A 28 -31.41 -38.41 -42.87
C GLY A 28 -31.76 -38.63 -41.40
N LYS A 29 -32.86 -39.37 -41.20
CA LYS A 29 -33.10 -40.45 -40.22
C LYS A 29 -33.34 -40.11 -38.74
N GLU A 30 -34.58 -40.43 -38.34
CA GLU A 30 -35.10 -40.56 -36.98
C GLU A 30 -34.46 -41.72 -36.21
N VAL A 31 -34.29 -41.52 -34.90
CA VAL A 31 -34.23 -42.56 -33.86
C VAL A 31 -35.11 -42.08 -32.69
N PRO A 32 -36.03 -42.88 -32.15
CA PRO A 32 -36.90 -42.43 -31.06
C PRO A 32 -36.22 -42.65 -29.70
N SER A 33 -36.23 -41.62 -28.84
CA SER A 33 -35.99 -41.80 -27.40
C SER A 33 -36.94 -40.91 -26.59
N SER A 34 -37.56 -41.53 -25.59
CA SER A 34 -38.67 -41.06 -24.75
C SER A 34 -38.42 -39.75 -24.01
N PRO A 35 -39.47 -38.99 -23.64
CA PRO A 35 -39.32 -37.74 -22.89
C PRO A 35 -38.94 -38.03 -21.44
N ILE A 36 -37.77 -37.55 -21.00
CA ILE A 36 -37.42 -37.44 -19.59
C ILE A 36 -38.06 -36.14 -19.08
N THR A 37 -39.14 -36.26 -18.31
CA THR A 37 -39.68 -35.17 -17.50
C THR A 37 -38.68 -34.83 -16.39
N GLY A 38 -37.83 -33.83 -16.64
CA GLY A 38 -36.98 -33.23 -15.62
C GLY A 38 -37.79 -32.31 -14.72
N THR A 39 -38.04 -32.73 -13.49
CA THR A 39 -38.59 -31.88 -12.43
C THR A 39 -37.52 -30.88 -12.01
N SER A 40 -37.60 -29.64 -12.48
CA SER A 40 -36.74 -28.55 -12.00
C SER A 40 -37.20 -28.14 -10.59
N SER A 41 -36.39 -28.48 -9.57
CA SER A 41 -36.56 -27.89 -8.24
C SER A 41 -36.33 -26.37 -8.34
N PRO A 42 -37.21 -25.52 -7.77
CA PRO A 42 -36.97 -24.09 -7.74
C PRO A 42 -35.72 -23.81 -6.91
N ALA A 43 -34.72 -23.19 -7.53
CA ALA A 43 -33.57 -22.66 -6.83
C ALA A 43 -34.08 -21.61 -5.83
N THR A 44 -33.91 -21.88 -4.54
CA THR A 44 -34.19 -20.91 -3.48
C THR A 44 -33.28 -19.71 -3.69
N ALA A 45 -33.82 -18.61 -4.20
CA ALA A 45 -33.09 -17.35 -4.33
C ALA A 45 -32.73 -16.87 -2.93
N THR A 46 -31.44 -16.91 -2.57
CA THR A 46 -30.93 -16.27 -1.35
C THR A 46 -31.33 -14.79 -1.41
N PRO A 47 -31.97 -14.22 -0.38
CA PRO A 47 -32.36 -12.82 -0.40
C PRO A 47 -31.12 -11.95 -0.63
N SER A 48 -31.16 -11.10 -1.67
CA SER A 48 -30.09 -10.14 -1.93
C SER A 48 -30.08 -9.07 -0.85
N VAL A 49 -29.01 -9.03 -0.05
CA VAL A 49 -28.80 -7.94 0.93
C VAL A 49 -28.56 -6.65 0.14
N SER A 50 -29.41 -5.64 0.34
CA SER A 50 -29.21 -4.33 -0.26
C SER A 50 -28.01 -3.63 0.38
N VAL A 51 -27.09 -3.14 -0.45
CA VAL A 51 -25.90 -2.39 -0.04
C VAL A 51 -25.97 -0.91 -0.46
N GLN A 52 -27.09 -0.47 -1.02
CA GLN A 52 -27.23 0.88 -1.54
C GLN A 52 -27.19 1.91 -0.40
N GLY A 53 -26.26 2.87 -0.48
CA GLY A 53 -26.09 3.90 0.54
C GLY A 53 -25.35 3.43 1.81
N VAL A 54 -24.82 2.21 1.83
CA VAL A 54 -23.95 1.74 2.92
C VAL A 54 -22.69 2.62 2.99
N LYS A 55 -22.30 2.95 4.22
CA LYS A 55 -21.04 3.64 4.52
C LYS A 55 -20.11 2.71 5.28
N LEU A 56 -18.89 2.59 4.78
CA LEU A 56 -17.78 1.93 5.45
C LEU A 56 -16.85 2.98 6.04
N TYR A 57 -16.51 2.83 7.31
CA TYR A 57 -15.56 3.71 7.98
C TYR A 57 -14.24 2.99 8.15
N GLY A 58 -13.16 3.61 7.69
CA GLY A 58 -11.80 3.11 7.85
C GLY A 58 -10.90 4.15 8.51
N SER A 59 -9.85 3.69 9.19
CA SER A 59 -8.80 4.58 9.65
C SER A 59 -7.44 3.90 9.70
N GLY A 60 -6.37 4.68 9.57
CA GLY A 60 -5.03 4.17 9.86
C GLY A 60 -3.94 4.79 9.01
N ALA A 61 -3.11 3.92 8.45
CA ALA A 61 -1.95 4.23 7.63
C ALA A 61 -2.11 5.49 6.76
N THR A 62 -1.19 6.45 6.93
CA THR A 62 -1.05 7.57 5.99
C THR A 62 -0.29 7.17 4.74
N PHE A 63 0.35 6.00 4.76
CA PHE A 63 1.10 5.46 3.63
C PHE A 63 0.20 5.33 2.41
N PRO A 64 -0.87 4.52 2.36
CA PRO A 64 -1.67 4.30 1.15
C PRO A 64 -2.68 5.40 0.84
N ALA A 65 -2.69 6.52 1.57
CA ALA A 65 -3.81 7.47 1.52
C ALA A 65 -4.08 7.98 0.09
N ALA A 66 -3.03 8.34 -0.65
CA ALA A 66 -3.18 8.80 -2.04
C ALA A 66 -3.80 7.73 -2.96
N GLN A 67 -3.40 6.46 -2.79
CA GLN A 67 -3.98 5.35 -3.55
C GLN A 67 -5.43 5.06 -3.15
N TYR A 68 -5.71 5.09 -1.84
CA TYR A 68 -7.05 4.85 -1.30
C TYR A 68 -8.03 5.95 -1.69
N ASP A 69 -7.60 7.21 -1.76
CA ASP A 69 -8.45 8.31 -2.22
C ASP A 69 -8.97 8.06 -3.66
N VAL A 70 -8.09 7.58 -4.56
CA VAL A 70 -8.46 7.22 -5.93
C VAL A 70 -9.35 5.98 -5.95
N TRP A 71 -8.91 4.89 -5.34
CA TRP A 71 -9.61 3.62 -5.37
C TRP A 71 -10.99 3.66 -4.70
N PHE A 72 -11.12 4.35 -3.57
CA PHE A 72 -12.41 4.46 -2.89
C PHE A 72 -13.38 5.39 -3.64
N SER A 73 -12.87 6.40 -4.35
CA SER A 73 -13.68 7.20 -5.29
C SER A 73 -14.23 6.35 -6.44
N GLU A 74 -13.37 5.55 -7.10
CA GLU A 74 -13.82 4.69 -8.21
C GLU A 74 -14.78 3.59 -7.71
N PHE A 75 -14.47 2.94 -6.59
CA PHE A 75 -15.36 1.98 -5.96
C PHE A 75 -16.75 2.57 -5.65
N GLN A 76 -16.79 3.80 -5.14
CA GLN A 76 -18.05 4.49 -4.88
C GLN A 76 -18.82 4.78 -6.17
N LYS A 77 -18.14 5.19 -7.26
CA LYS A 77 -18.80 5.44 -8.56
C LYS A 77 -19.42 4.17 -9.13
N GLU A 78 -18.73 3.04 -9.01
CA GLU A 78 -19.18 1.76 -9.58
C GLU A 78 -20.26 1.08 -8.74
N THR A 79 -20.21 1.20 -7.41
CA THR A 79 -21.07 0.42 -6.50
C THR A 79 -22.09 1.25 -5.72
N GLY A 80 -21.89 2.56 -5.61
CA GLY A 80 -22.68 3.44 -4.75
C GLY A 80 -22.37 3.30 -3.24
N ILE A 81 -21.42 2.45 -2.84
CA ILE A 81 -20.98 2.30 -1.44
C ILE A 81 -19.94 3.38 -1.14
N VAL A 82 -20.12 4.10 -0.04
CA VAL A 82 -19.18 5.16 0.37
C VAL A 82 -18.14 4.58 1.32
N VAL A 83 -16.86 4.87 1.09
CA VAL A 83 -15.78 4.52 2.01
C VAL A 83 -15.16 5.81 2.56
N GLU A 84 -15.33 6.05 3.86
CA GLU A 84 -14.74 7.19 4.56
C GLU A 84 -13.47 6.72 5.29
N TYR A 85 -12.30 7.02 4.72
CA TYR A 85 -11.00 6.64 5.30
C TYR A 85 -10.28 7.82 5.97
N ARG A 86 -9.87 7.64 7.23
CA ARG A 86 -9.11 8.64 7.99
C ARG A 86 -7.64 8.25 8.07
N ALA A 87 -6.78 8.98 7.37
CA ALA A 87 -5.33 8.82 7.41
C ALA A 87 -4.73 9.40 8.71
N VAL A 88 -4.65 8.58 9.77
CA VAL A 88 -4.27 9.00 11.14
C VAL A 88 -3.00 8.35 11.67
N GLY A 89 -2.37 7.47 10.88
CA GLY A 89 -1.23 6.64 11.26
C GLY A 89 -1.65 5.21 11.57
N SER A 90 -0.81 4.24 11.18
CA SER A 90 -1.10 2.80 11.27
C SER A 90 -1.37 2.33 12.70
N GLY A 91 -0.72 2.95 13.70
CA GLY A 91 -0.98 2.63 15.11
C GLY A 91 -2.37 3.06 15.58
N LYS A 92 -2.80 4.29 15.24
CA LYS A 92 -4.12 4.79 15.62
C LYS A 92 -5.23 4.04 14.89
N GLY A 93 -5.05 3.69 13.61
CA GLY A 93 -6.01 2.88 12.88
C GLY A 93 -6.23 1.49 13.50
N VAL A 94 -5.13 0.81 13.85
CA VAL A 94 -5.21 -0.48 14.57
C VAL A 94 -5.91 -0.31 15.93
N GLN A 95 -5.64 0.77 16.65
CA GLN A 95 -6.35 1.06 17.90
C GLN A 95 -7.86 1.26 17.66
N ASP A 96 -8.25 2.11 16.71
CA ASP A 96 -9.65 2.40 16.38
C ASP A 96 -10.41 1.12 15.97
N PHE A 97 -9.75 0.26 15.18
CA PHE A 97 -10.30 -1.04 14.82
C PHE A 97 -10.44 -1.98 16.02
N MET A 98 -9.42 -2.05 16.89
CA MET A 98 -9.50 -2.87 18.10
C MET A 98 -10.54 -2.35 19.10
N GLU A 99 -10.87 -1.06 19.07
CA GLU A 99 -11.94 -0.46 19.88
C GLU A 99 -13.33 -0.59 19.24
N GLY A 100 -13.39 -1.04 17.97
CA GLY A 100 -14.65 -1.22 17.22
C GLY A 100 -15.23 0.09 16.68
N LEU A 101 -14.42 1.16 16.61
CA LEU A 101 -14.83 2.50 16.15
C LEU A 101 -14.92 2.62 14.63
N VAL A 102 -14.30 1.69 13.91
CA VAL A 102 -14.26 1.64 12.44
C VAL A 102 -14.54 0.22 11.95
N ASP A 103 -14.93 0.11 10.69
CA ASP A 103 -15.21 -1.17 10.04
C ASP A 103 -13.94 -1.92 9.65
N PHE A 104 -12.89 -1.18 9.29
CA PHE A 104 -11.58 -1.73 8.96
C PHE A 104 -10.43 -0.80 9.36
N ALA A 105 -9.23 -1.35 9.54
CA ALA A 105 -8.01 -0.58 9.75
C ALA A 105 -7.10 -0.62 8.51
N GLY A 106 -6.38 0.47 8.27
CA GLY A 106 -5.21 0.50 7.38
C GLY A 106 -3.91 0.39 8.18
N SER A 107 -3.01 -0.52 7.82
CA SER A 107 -1.68 -0.61 8.46
C SER A 107 -0.62 -1.11 7.49
N ASP A 108 0.48 -0.34 7.37
CA ASP A 108 1.61 -0.69 6.49
C ASP A 108 2.25 -2.02 6.96
N PRO A 109 2.84 -2.10 8.18
CA PRO A 109 3.15 -3.39 8.79
C PRO A 109 1.87 -4.16 9.12
N PRO A 110 1.88 -5.50 9.03
CA PRO A 110 0.81 -6.31 9.61
C PRO A 110 0.68 -6.08 11.12
N LEU A 111 -0.39 -6.59 11.70
CA LEU A 111 -0.56 -6.64 13.15
C LEU A 111 0.62 -7.39 13.78
N SER A 112 1.13 -6.87 14.90
CA SER A 112 2.06 -7.64 15.71
C SER A 112 1.35 -8.89 16.23
N ARG A 113 2.11 -9.98 16.48
CA ARG A 113 1.55 -11.26 16.92
C ARG A 113 0.55 -11.11 18.08
N GLY A 114 0.93 -10.35 19.10
CA GLY A 114 0.08 -10.13 20.27
C GLY A 114 -1.19 -9.33 19.98
N ILE A 115 -1.16 -8.40 19.02
CA ILE A 115 -2.38 -7.68 18.60
C ILE A 115 -3.25 -8.57 17.72
N TRP A 116 -2.65 -9.33 16.80
CA TRP A 116 -3.38 -10.27 15.95
C TRP A 116 -4.13 -11.31 16.77
N GLN A 117 -3.49 -11.93 17.77
CA GLN A 117 -4.14 -12.89 18.67
C GLN A 117 -5.35 -12.28 19.38
N LYS A 118 -5.19 -11.07 19.93
CA LYS A 118 -6.30 -10.34 20.57
C LYS A 118 -7.43 -9.99 19.60
N ALA A 119 -7.08 -9.65 18.35
CA ALA A 119 -8.07 -9.33 17.32
C ALA A 119 -8.88 -10.56 16.91
N VAL A 120 -8.21 -11.71 16.74
CA VAL A 120 -8.86 -13.00 16.47
C VAL A 120 -9.80 -13.37 17.62
N GLU A 121 -9.33 -13.29 18.86
CA GLU A 121 -10.13 -13.60 20.05
C GLU A 121 -11.36 -12.68 20.16
N LYS A 122 -11.16 -11.37 19.98
CA LYS A 122 -12.24 -10.38 20.11
C LYS A 122 -13.31 -10.51 19.03
N TYR A 123 -12.92 -10.77 17.79
CA TYR A 123 -13.82 -10.68 16.63
C TYR A 123 -14.19 -12.04 16.01
N GLY A 124 -13.78 -13.15 16.61
CA GLY A 124 -13.98 -14.49 16.03
C GLY A 124 -13.18 -14.70 14.74
N GLY A 125 -12.11 -13.92 14.55
CA GLY A 125 -11.26 -13.97 13.36
C GLY A 125 -11.15 -12.63 12.62
N VAL A 126 -9.96 -12.38 12.09
CA VAL A 126 -9.64 -11.21 11.27
C VAL A 126 -8.87 -11.62 10.03
N LEU A 127 -9.04 -10.86 8.94
CA LEU A 127 -8.18 -10.97 7.76
C LEU A 127 -7.20 -9.80 7.74
N GLN A 128 -5.95 -10.10 7.40
CA GLN A 128 -4.90 -9.13 7.11
C GLN A 128 -4.57 -9.24 5.63
N ALA A 129 -4.96 -8.22 4.89
CA ALA A 129 -5.04 -8.33 3.45
C ALA A 129 -4.17 -7.22 2.85
N PRO A 130 -2.95 -7.52 2.33
CA PRO A 130 -2.18 -6.56 1.55
C PRO A 130 -3.06 -5.96 0.46
N THR A 131 -2.87 -4.69 0.14
CA THR A 131 -3.69 -3.97 -0.85
C THR A 131 -2.85 -3.42 -1.98
N VAL A 132 -1.71 -2.83 -1.66
CA VAL A 132 -0.78 -2.26 -2.65
C VAL A 132 0.63 -2.32 -2.08
N ALA A 133 1.64 -2.40 -2.95
CA ALA A 133 3.02 -2.15 -2.57
C ALA A 133 3.35 -0.66 -2.76
N GLY A 134 4.23 -0.13 -1.93
CA GLY A 134 4.77 1.21 -2.13
C GLY A 134 6.20 1.31 -1.68
N ILE A 135 6.77 2.50 -1.86
CA ILE A 135 8.18 2.75 -1.62
C ILE A 135 8.30 3.80 -0.52
N ILE A 136 9.11 3.52 0.50
CA ILE A 136 9.55 4.53 1.47
C ILE A 136 10.87 5.08 0.97
N VAL A 137 10.90 6.38 0.72
CA VAL A 137 12.08 7.09 0.25
C VAL A 137 12.64 7.96 1.36
N VAL A 138 13.96 8.14 1.34
CA VAL A 138 14.62 9.18 2.10
C VAL A 138 14.64 10.44 1.25
N VAL A 139 13.98 11.48 1.74
CA VAL A 139 13.91 12.79 1.10
C VAL A 139 14.85 13.76 1.78
N TYR A 140 15.40 14.71 1.03
CA TYR A 140 16.25 15.75 1.59
C TYR A 140 15.98 17.11 0.93
N ASN A 141 16.35 18.17 1.66
CA ASN A 141 16.33 19.53 1.19
C ASN A 141 17.75 20.11 1.29
N LEU A 142 18.48 20.12 0.18
CA LEU A 142 19.83 20.66 0.08
C LEU A 142 19.84 21.77 -0.98
N PRO A 143 19.56 23.03 -0.60
CA PRO A 143 19.56 24.14 -1.54
C PRO A 143 20.89 24.25 -2.29
N GLY A 144 20.83 24.31 -3.62
CA GLY A 144 22.00 24.43 -4.49
C GLY A 144 22.70 23.11 -4.83
N PHE A 145 22.33 21.99 -4.20
CA PHE A 145 22.86 20.67 -4.54
C PHE A 145 22.11 20.07 -5.74
N ASN A 146 22.83 19.78 -6.82
CA ASN A 146 22.26 19.23 -8.07
C ASN A 146 22.69 17.78 -8.35
N GLY A 147 23.29 17.12 -7.35
CA GLY A 147 23.75 15.73 -7.48
C GLY A 147 22.72 14.72 -6.99
N ARG A 148 23.06 13.44 -7.13
CA ARG A 148 22.36 12.35 -6.44
C ARG A 148 23.07 12.07 -5.13
N LEU A 149 22.36 12.23 -4.02
CA LEU A 149 22.86 11.85 -2.71
C LEU A 149 22.73 10.33 -2.51
N ASN A 150 23.85 9.66 -2.30
CA ASN A 150 23.94 8.24 -1.94
C ASN A 150 24.09 8.11 -0.42
N LEU A 151 23.29 7.25 0.21
CA LEU A 151 23.32 7.00 1.65
C LEU A 151 23.22 5.50 1.95
N THR A 152 23.93 5.06 2.99
CA THR A 152 23.76 3.74 3.60
C THR A 152 22.87 3.84 4.84
N GLY A 153 22.33 2.71 5.28
CA GLY A 153 21.54 2.66 6.52
C GLY A 153 22.35 2.99 7.77
N ASP A 154 23.67 2.72 7.78
CA ASP A 154 24.55 3.15 8.89
C ASP A 154 24.70 4.67 8.94
N VAL A 155 24.98 5.33 7.81
CA VAL A 155 25.07 6.81 7.76
C VAL A 155 23.75 7.44 8.18
N LEU A 156 22.62 6.91 7.70
CA LEU A 156 21.30 7.35 8.13
C LEU A 156 21.10 7.16 9.63
N ALA A 157 21.41 6.00 10.20
CA ALA A 157 21.28 5.75 11.63
C ALA A 157 22.10 6.77 12.43
N ARG A 158 23.33 7.07 12.00
CA ARG A 158 24.21 8.04 12.65
C ARG A 158 23.70 9.48 12.53
N ILE A 159 23.09 9.86 11.42
CA ILE A 159 22.38 11.15 11.27
C ILE A 159 21.23 11.24 12.29
N TYR A 160 20.35 10.23 12.34
CA TYR A 160 19.19 10.25 13.22
C TYR A 160 19.54 10.06 14.69
N MET A 161 20.74 9.56 15.03
CA MET A 161 21.30 9.56 16.39
C MET A 161 21.97 10.88 16.77
N GLY A 162 22.15 11.82 15.83
CA GLY A 162 22.88 13.08 16.04
C GLY A 162 24.40 12.93 16.10
N GLU A 163 24.94 11.79 15.65
CA GLU A 163 26.38 11.53 15.55
C GLU A 163 26.99 12.21 14.32
N ILE A 164 26.27 12.20 13.20
CA ILE A 164 26.58 12.98 11.99
C ILE A 164 25.71 14.24 12.01
N LYS A 165 26.35 15.41 12.10
CA LYS A 165 25.67 16.68 12.32
C LYS A 165 25.70 17.63 11.14
N TYR A 166 26.61 17.44 10.20
CA TYR A 166 26.81 18.34 9.05
C TYR A 166 26.81 17.55 7.74
N TRP A 167 26.29 18.16 6.68
CA TRP A 167 26.17 17.51 5.37
C TRP A 167 27.51 17.13 4.73
N ASP A 168 28.56 17.84 5.09
CA ASP A 168 29.91 17.62 4.59
C ASP A 168 30.75 16.68 5.48
N ASP A 169 30.10 15.93 6.38
CA ASP A 169 30.74 14.91 7.22
C ASP A 169 31.53 13.90 6.36
N PRO A 170 32.73 13.47 6.79
CA PRO A 170 33.55 12.52 6.05
C PRO A 170 32.83 11.23 5.65
N ALA A 171 31.89 10.74 6.48
CA ALA A 171 31.13 9.54 6.17
C ALA A 171 30.13 9.77 5.01
N ILE A 172 29.54 10.96 4.88
CA ILE A 172 28.66 11.30 3.75
C ILE A 172 29.50 11.53 2.49
N LYS A 173 30.61 12.29 2.60
CA LYS A 173 31.54 12.55 1.48
C LYS A 173 32.10 11.28 0.88
N ALA A 174 32.44 10.28 1.71
CA ALA A 174 32.98 9.01 1.24
C ALA A 174 32.00 8.25 0.30
N LEU A 175 30.69 8.39 0.50
CA LEU A 175 29.66 7.78 -0.34
C LEU A 175 29.34 8.59 -1.60
N ASN A 176 29.83 9.84 -1.67
CA ASN A 176 29.48 10.82 -2.68
C ASN A 176 30.76 11.48 -3.25
N PRO A 177 31.70 10.72 -3.84
CA PRO A 177 32.94 11.27 -4.35
C PRO A 177 32.67 12.34 -5.43
N GLY A 178 33.28 13.51 -5.27
CA GLY A 178 33.10 14.65 -6.17
C GLY A 178 31.83 15.48 -5.94
N ALA A 179 30.98 15.12 -4.97
CA ALA A 179 29.82 15.92 -4.60
C ALA A 179 30.24 17.16 -3.79
N GLU A 180 29.75 18.33 -4.20
CA GLU A 180 29.90 19.58 -3.45
C GLU A 180 28.84 19.63 -2.33
N LEU A 181 29.17 19.07 -1.18
CA LEU A 181 28.30 19.05 0.00
C LEU A 181 28.56 20.27 0.90
N PRO A 182 27.52 21.01 1.32
CA PRO A 182 27.68 22.22 2.12
C PRO A 182 28.03 21.90 3.58
N HIS A 183 28.81 22.77 4.24
CA HIS A 183 29.05 22.69 5.68
C HIS A 183 27.87 23.27 6.47
N GLU A 184 26.71 22.62 6.36
CA GLU A 184 25.46 23.08 6.96
C GLU A 184 24.91 22.00 7.90
N PRO A 185 24.28 22.39 9.02
CA PRO A 185 23.76 21.44 9.99
C PRO A 185 22.61 20.62 9.40
N ILE A 186 22.62 19.31 9.64
CA ILE A 186 21.56 18.42 9.21
C ILE A 186 20.39 18.52 10.19
N THR A 187 19.18 18.69 9.65
CA THR A 187 17.94 18.63 10.44
C THR A 187 17.15 17.36 10.12
N PRO A 188 17.26 16.29 10.92
CA PRO A 188 16.42 15.10 10.74
C PRO A 188 14.95 15.41 11.01
N VAL A 189 14.05 14.86 10.20
CA VAL A 189 12.61 14.96 10.37
C VAL A 189 12.05 13.55 10.50
N TYR A 190 11.29 13.30 11.56
CA TYR A 190 10.74 12.00 11.87
C TYR A 190 9.23 12.08 12.10
N ARG A 191 8.57 10.92 12.12
CA ARG A 191 7.13 10.84 12.42
C ARG A 191 6.86 11.00 13.91
N SER A 192 6.05 11.98 14.28
CA SER A 192 5.63 12.18 15.67
C SER A 192 4.51 11.23 16.10
N ASP A 193 3.78 10.63 15.15
CA ASP A 193 2.68 9.70 15.37
C ASP A 193 3.10 8.23 15.16
N SER A 194 2.35 7.29 15.74
CA SER A 194 2.61 5.86 15.58
C SER A 194 2.41 5.41 14.13
N SER A 195 3.52 5.11 13.46
CA SER A 195 3.64 5.03 12.01
C SER A 195 4.23 3.72 11.53
N GLY A 196 3.58 3.07 10.57
CA GLY A 196 4.13 1.91 9.88
C GLY A 196 5.39 2.25 9.07
N THR A 197 5.40 3.40 8.41
CA THR A 197 6.55 3.96 7.70
C THR A 197 7.78 4.07 8.60
N THR A 198 7.57 4.48 9.87
CA THR A 198 8.64 4.53 10.89
C THR A 198 9.11 3.14 11.25
N GLN A 199 8.21 2.15 11.35
CA GLN A 199 8.61 0.79 11.65
C GLN A 199 9.53 0.23 10.55
N TYR A 200 9.17 0.40 9.27
CA TYR A 200 10.02 -0.01 8.15
C TYR A 200 11.35 0.73 8.12
N PHE A 201 11.33 2.06 8.25
CA PHE A 201 12.55 2.87 8.27
C PHE A 201 13.49 2.45 9.40
N THR A 202 12.98 2.34 10.63
CA THR A 202 13.79 1.95 11.80
C THR A 202 14.25 0.49 11.75
N TYR A 203 13.52 -0.39 11.08
CA TYR A 203 13.97 -1.76 10.82
C TYR A 203 15.15 -1.77 9.85
N TYR A 204 15.09 -1.00 8.75
CA TYR A 204 16.21 -0.82 7.83
C TYR A 204 17.46 -0.27 8.55
N LEU A 205 17.29 0.72 9.45
CA LEU A 205 18.38 1.23 10.28
C LEU A 205 18.95 0.13 11.21
N ALA A 206 18.09 -0.64 11.87
CA ALA A 206 18.53 -1.72 12.76
C ALA A 206 19.28 -2.84 12.01
N LYS A 207 18.88 -3.16 10.77
CA LYS A 207 19.61 -4.13 9.93
C LYS A 207 20.96 -3.61 9.44
N SER A 208 21.13 -2.30 9.36
CA SER A 208 22.35 -1.67 8.82
C SER A 208 23.32 -1.20 9.89
N CYS A 209 22.86 -0.94 11.11
CA CYS A 209 23.65 -0.37 12.19
C CYS A 209 23.43 -1.11 13.52
N PRO A 210 24.39 -1.93 13.98
CA PRO A 210 24.28 -2.67 15.25
C PRO A 210 24.01 -1.78 16.47
N ARG A 211 24.64 -0.58 16.52
CA ARG A 211 24.41 0.39 17.60
C ARG A 211 22.95 0.87 17.66
N TRP A 212 22.35 1.12 16.49
CA TRP A 212 20.93 1.46 16.40
C TRP A 212 20.06 0.30 16.89
N ALA A 213 20.36 -0.92 16.42
CA ALA A 213 19.60 -2.12 16.77
C ALA A 213 19.58 -2.37 18.28
N GLU A 214 20.73 -2.25 18.94
CA GLU A 214 20.86 -2.43 20.39
C GLU A 214 20.13 -1.33 21.17
N LYS A 215 20.31 -0.07 20.79
CA LYS A 215 19.82 1.07 21.59
C LYS A 215 18.35 1.40 21.35
N TYR A 216 17.88 1.32 20.12
CA TYR A 216 16.54 1.76 19.73
C TYR A 216 15.70 0.64 19.13
N GLY A 217 16.33 -0.33 18.46
CA GLY A 217 15.63 -1.37 17.70
C GLY A 217 14.72 -0.76 16.64
N TYR A 218 13.53 -1.35 16.44
CA TYR A 218 12.55 -0.86 15.49
C TYR A 218 11.14 -0.88 16.09
N GLY A 219 10.22 -0.10 15.51
CA GLY A 219 8.85 -0.01 15.98
C GLY A 219 8.09 1.14 15.34
N LYS A 220 6.77 1.19 15.56
CA LYS A 220 5.91 2.26 15.02
C LYS A 220 6.13 3.62 15.69
N VAL A 221 6.71 3.64 16.89
CA VAL A 221 6.95 4.84 17.69
C VAL A 221 8.42 5.23 17.60
N TRP A 222 8.68 6.49 17.27
CA TRP A 222 10.02 7.06 17.27
C TRP A 222 10.59 7.13 18.69
N LYS A 223 11.83 6.65 18.89
CA LYS A 223 12.43 6.54 20.22
C LYS A 223 13.56 7.54 20.50
N VAL A 224 14.22 8.07 19.46
CA VAL A 224 15.35 9.00 19.67
C VAL A 224 14.84 10.30 20.25
N GLN A 225 15.48 10.78 21.31
CA GLN A 225 15.13 12.02 22.01
C GLN A 225 16.15 13.11 21.71
N GLY A 226 15.70 14.36 21.62
CA GLY A 226 16.56 15.54 21.49
C GLY A 226 17.24 15.73 20.12
N VAL A 227 16.88 14.94 19.11
CA VAL A 227 17.41 15.03 17.74
C VAL A 227 16.27 15.12 16.75
N GLY A 228 16.31 16.15 15.90
CA GLY A 228 15.38 16.34 14.80
C GLY A 228 14.01 16.93 15.18
N ILE A 229 13.13 16.99 14.18
CA ILE A 229 11.79 17.57 14.26
C ILE A 229 10.75 16.47 14.07
N GLY A 230 9.82 16.32 15.02
CA GLY A 230 8.68 15.43 14.88
C GLY A 230 7.55 16.08 14.07
N ALA A 231 7.09 15.40 13.02
CA ALA A 231 5.97 15.84 12.20
C ALA A 231 4.93 14.72 12.02
N ARG A 232 3.65 15.07 11.95
CA ARG A 232 2.56 14.11 11.89
C ARG A 232 2.26 13.66 10.46
N GLY A 233 2.20 12.34 10.24
CA GLY A 233 1.87 11.75 8.94
C GLY A 233 2.96 11.92 7.87
N ASN A 234 2.81 11.23 6.73
CA ASN A 234 3.68 11.46 5.57
C ASN A 234 3.63 12.91 5.09
N GLN A 235 2.42 13.48 5.03
CA GLN A 235 2.20 14.88 4.65
C GLN A 235 3.00 15.85 5.53
N GLY A 236 2.97 15.68 6.86
CA GLY A 236 3.67 16.55 7.79
C GLY A 236 5.18 16.46 7.62
N VAL A 237 5.73 15.24 7.48
CA VAL A 237 7.17 15.05 7.22
C VAL A 237 7.58 15.66 5.89
N ALA A 238 6.86 15.37 4.80
CA ALA A 238 7.15 15.92 3.47
C ALA A 238 7.12 17.46 3.46
N SER A 239 6.07 18.05 4.05
CA SER A 239 5.94 19.50 4.19
C SER A 239 7.07 20.10 5.03
N THR A 240 7.44 19.46 6.13
CA THR A 240 8.52 19.95 7.00
C THR A 240 9.86 19.92 6.27
N VAL A 241 10.17 18.84 5.56
CA VAL A 241 11.40 18.73 4.77
C VAL A 241 11.44 19.81 3.68
N LYS A 242 10.34 19.98 2.94
CA LYS A 242 10.23 21.00 1.88
C LYS A 242 10.53 22.41 2.39
N ASN A 243 10.03 22.75 3.57
CA ASN A 243 10.12 24.11 4.12
C ASN A 243 11.32 24.33 5.06
N THR A 244 12.11 23.30 5.34
CA THR A 244 13.28 23.39 6.22
C THR A 244 14.55 23.10 5.42
N PRO A 245 15.33 24.13 5.05
CA PRO A 245 16.64 23.94 4.43
C PRO A 245 17.52 22.98 5.24
N TYR A 246 18.35 22.21 4.54
CA TYR A 246 19.32 21.27 5.14
C TYR A 246 18.68 20.15 5.95
N SER A 247 17.42 19.81 5.67
CA SER A 247 16.69 18.74 6.34
C SER A 247 16.70 17.43 5.58
N ILE A 248 16.44 16.34 6.31
CA ILE A 248 16.32 14.98 5.78
C ILE A 248 15.16 14.27 6.49
N GLY A 249 14.34 13.54 5.74
CA GLY A 249 13.17 12.83 6.26
C GLY A 249 12.93 11.52 5.53
N TYR A 250 11.94 10.76 5.98
CA TYR A 250 11.49 9.53 5.32
C TYR A 250 9.98 9.57 5.09
N VAL A 251 9.55 9.33 3.86
CA VAL A 251 8.13 9.42 3.45
C VAL A 251 7.80 8.33 2.45
N GLU A 252 6.52 8.02 2.30
CA GLU A 252 6.04 7.27 1.14
C GLU A 252 6.30 8.09 -0.15
N TYR A 253 6.71 7.43 -1.23
CA TYR A 253 7.24 8.05 -2.44
C TYR A 253 6.23 8.95 -3.18
N ALA A 254 4.94 8.62 -3.21
CA ALA A 254 3.95 9.51 -3.81
C ALA A 254 3.92 10.89 -3.12
N TYR A 255 4.21 10.98 -1.81
CA TYR A 255 4.36 12.26 -1.12
C TYR A 255 5.63 13.00 -1.52
N ALA A 256 6.74 12.30 -1.78
CA ALA A 256 7.95 12.96 -2.29
C ALA A 256 7.70 13.58 -3.68
N LEU A 257 6.99 12.85 -4.55
CA LEU A 257 6.58 13.33 -5.87
C LEU A 257 5.63 14.53 -5.75
N GLN A 258 4.56 14.40 -4.95
CA GLN A 258 3.58 15.47 -4.73
C GLN A 258 4.23 16.77 -4.22
N TYR A 259 5.23 16.67 -3.34
CA TYR A 259 5.90 17.82 -2.76
C TYR A 259 7.09 18.33 -3.59
N GLY A 260 7.52 17.58 -4.63
CA GLY A 260 8.69 17.90 -5.46
C GLY A 260 10.00 17.79 -4.69
N LEU A 261 10.12 16.79 -3.81
CA LEU A 261 11.28 16.58 -2.95
C LEU A 261 12.37 15.77 -3.67
N GLN A 262 13.63 16.10 -3.37
CA GLN A 262 14.77 15.30 -3.80
C GLN A 262 14.81 13.99 -3.01
N VAL A 263 15.13 12.89 -3.70
CA VAL A 263 15.19 11.54 -3.13
C VAL A 263 16.61 11.03 -3.15
N ALA A 264 17.07 10.47 -2.03
CA ALA A 264 18.38 9.83 -1.92
C ALA A 264 18.36 8.42 -2.54
N ALA A 265 19.48 8.03 -3.13
CA ALA A 265 19.74 6.65 -3.48
C ALA A 265 20.22 5.88 -2.24
N LEU A 266 19.68 4.69 -2.02
CA LEU A 266 19.91 3.92 -0.81
C LEU A 266 20.63 2.61 -1.12
N ALA A 267 21.55 2.23 -0.23
CA ALA A 267 22.15 0.91 -0.23
C ALA A 267 21.27 -0.11 0.50
N PRO A 268 21.06 -1.32 -0.03
CA PRO A 268 20.47 -2.41 0.74
C PRO A 268 21.35 -2.80 1.95
N PRO A 269 20.76 -3.27 3.06
CA PRO A 269 21.54 -3.66 4.23
C PRO A 269 22.63 -4.68 3.86
N GLY A 270 23.89 -4.37 4.20
CA GLY A 270 25.04 -5.20 3.89
C GLY A 270 25.53 -5.16 2.43
N ARG A 271 25.01 -4.23 1.62
CA ARG A 271 25.34 -4.06 0.19
C ARG A 271 25.72 -2.60 -0.11
N ASP A 272 26.66 -2.08 0.67
CA ASP A 272 27.10 -0.67 0.63
C ASP A 272 27.86 -0.30 -0.66
N ASP A 273 28.05 -1.27 -1.57
CA ASP A 273 28.63 -1.11 -2.91
C ASP A 273 27.59 -0.70 -3.99
N ILE A 274 26.29 -0.81 -3.68
CA ILE A 274 25.19 -0.54 -4.63
C ILE A 274 24.27 0.54 -4.07
N PHE A 275 23.95 1.55 -4.87
CA PHE A 275 22.99 2.60 -4.51
C PHE A 275 21.83 2.63 -5.51
N LEU A 276 20.62 2.46 -5.00
CA LEU A 276 19.41 2.31 -5.80
C LEU A 276 18.47 3.50 -5.59
N THR A 277 17.90 4.01 -6.67
CA THR A 277 16.79 4.97 -6.66
C THR A 277 15.46 4.23 -6.73
N PRO A 278 14.34 4.81 -6.26
CA PRO A 278 13.03 4.20 -6.43
C PRO A 278 12.69 4.06 -7.92
N SER A 279 12.40 2.83 -8.37
CA SER A 279 11.91 2.56 -9.72
C SER A 279 11.02 1.32 -9.72
N ALA A 280 10.13 1.19 -10.71
CA ALA A 280 9.27 0.02 -10.84
C ALA A 280 10.09 -1.29 -10.91
N GLU A 281 11.19 -1.29 -11.67
CA GLU A 281 12.11 -2.44 -11.78
C GLU A 281 12.74 -2.78 -10.42
N ALA A 282 13.22 -1.79 -9.66
CA ALA A 282 13.86 -2.04 -8.38
C ALA A 282 12.87 -2.56 -7.31
N VAL A 283 11.59 -2.16 -7.41
CA VAL A 283 10.50 -2.69 -6.57
C VAL A 283 10.17 -4.12 -6.96
N GLU A 284 9.95 -4.38 -8.25
CA GLU A 284 9.65 -5.73 -8.76
C GLU A 284 10.73 -6.72 -8.34
N LYS A 285 11.99 -6.31 -8.45
CA LYS A 285 13.14 -7.11 -8.01
C LYS A 285 13.08 -7.47 -6.53
N THR A 286 12.78 -6.50 -5.65
CA THR A 286 12.60 -6.74 -4.21
C THR A 286 11.43 -7.69 -3.92
N LEU A 287 10.32 -7.56 -4.64
CA LEU A 287 9.10 -8.34 -4.38
C LEU A 287 9.11 -9.74 -5.02
N SER A 288 9.98 -9.97 -6.02
CA SER A 288 9.99 -11.17 -6.87
C SER A 288 10.08 -12.51 -6.11
N LYS A 289 10.67 -12.52 -4.91
CA LYS A 289 10.85 -13.73 -4.09
C LYS A 289 9.80 -13.91 -3.00
N LEU A 290 8.93 -12.93 -2.77
CA LEU A 290 8.10 -12.89 -1.56
C LEU A 290 6.78 -13.66 -1.71
N ALA A 291 6.32 -13.91 -2.94
CA ALA A 291 4.98 -14.43 -3.18
C ALA A 291 4.71 -15.77 -2.48
N ASP A 292 5.70 -16.66 -2.45
CA ASP A 292 5.58 -18.00 -1.87
C ASP A 292 5.73 -18.03 -0.33
N GLU A 293 6.25 -16.97 0.27
CA GLU A 293 6.49 -16.86 1.72
C GLU A 293 5.30 -16.25 2.47
N LEU A 294 4.29 -15.76 1.76
CA LEU A 294 3.16 -15.08 2.39
C LEU A 294 2.12 -16.07 2.96
N PRO A 295 1.76 -15.92 4.26
CA PRO A 295 0.69 -16.70 4.89
C PRO A 295 -0.66 -16.52 4.17
N ALA A 296 -1.62 -17.38 4.49
CA ALA A 296 -3.01 -17.11 4.10
C ALA A 296 -3.52 -15.84 4.83
N PRO A 297 -4.47 -15.08 4.26
CA PRO A 297 -4.87 -13.77 4.80
C PRO A 297 -5.48 -13.80 6.20
N ASP A 298 -5.98 -14.95 6.65
CA ASP A 298 -6.53 -15.15 8.00
C ASP A 298 -5.50 -15.61 9.04
N GLN A 299 -4.23 -15.80 8.64
CA GLN A 299 -3.14 -16.28 9.51
C GLN A 299 -2.36 -15.13 10.17
N ASP A 300 -1.35 -15.50 10.96
CA ASP A 300 -0.41 -14.57 11.59
C ASP A 300 0.62 -14.04 10.57
N TRP A 301 0.43 -12.79 10.12
CA TRP A 301 1.36 -12.11 9.21
C TRP A 301 2.54 -11.44 9.90
N SER A 302 2.65 -11.48 11.24
CA SER A 302 3.62 -10.66 11.99
C SER A 302 5.08 -10.91 11.61
N LYS A 303 5.41 -12.07 11.06
CA LYS A 303 6.75 -12.43 10.58
C LYS A 303 7.08 -11.92 9.17
N THR A 304 6.08 -11.51 8.39
CA THR A 304 6.26 -11.09 6.99
C THR A 304 6.85 -9.69 6.85
N PHE A 305 6.72 -8.86 7.89
CA PHE A 305 7.16 -7.46 7.88
C PHE A 305 8.64 -7.31 7.49
N GLY A 306 9.53 -8.14 8.04
CA GLY A 306 10.97 -8.05 7.79
C GLY A 306 11.40 -8.61 6.43
N LEU A 307 10.61 -9.52 5.85
CA LEU A 307 10.97 -10.26 4.63
C LEU A 307 11.23 -9.33 3.46
N VAL A 308 10.47 -8.24 3.33
CA VAL A 308 10.64 -7.30 2.21
C VAL A 308 12.02 -6.62 2.22
N ILE A 309 12.49 -6.23 3.40
CA ILE A 309 13.80 -5.57 3.55
C ILE A 309 14.93 -6.59 3.39
N GLU A 310 14.75 -7.82 3.86
CA GLU A 310 15.73 -8.90 3.70
C GLU A 310 15.86 -9.34 2.24
N ALA A 311 14.74 -9.48 1.52
CA ALA A 311 14.71 -9.82 0.10
C ALA A 311 15.43 -8.79 -0.77
N ALA A 312 15.39 -7.50 -0.40
CA ALA A 312 16.11 -6.46 -1.13
C ALA A 312 17.64 -6.67 -1.09
N SER A 313 18.21 -7.11 0.04
CA SER A 313 19.64 -7.41 0.16
C SER A 313 20.06 -8.59 -0.73
N GLU A 314 19.22 -9.62 -0.80
CA GLU A 314 19.49 -10.81 -1.61
C GLU A 314 19.36 -10.55 -3.10
N THR A 315 18.32 -9.82 -3.49
CA THR A 315 18.00 -9.56 -4.90
C THR A 315 18.78 -8.36 -5.44
N GLY A 316 19.29 -7.48 -4.58
CA GLY A 316 19.80 -6.17 -4.98
C GLY A 316 18.68 -5.29 -5.55
N GLY A 317 17.49 -5.36 -4.97
CA GLY A 317 16.34 -4.48 -5.21
C GLY A 317 16.30 -3.31 -4.23
N TYR A 318 15.36 -2.38 -4.41
CA TYR A 318 15.26 -1.19 -3.54
C TYR A 318 14.95 -1.61 -2.09
N PRO A 319 15.66 -1.07 -1.07
CA PRO A 319 15.63 -1.66 0.27
C PRO A 319 14.48 -1.24 1.18
N LEU A 320 13.73 -0.22 0.80
CA LEU A 320 12.62 0.31 1.59
C LEU A 320 11.30 0.17 0.82
N VAL A 321 10.98 -1.06 0.43
CA VAL A 321 9.67 -1.43 -0.11
C VAL A 321 8.78 -1.94 1.02
N ALA A 322 7.50 -1.64 0.95
CA ALA A 322 6.52 -2.09 1.93
C ALA A 322 5.20 -2.48 1.25
N TYR A 323 4.55 -3.51 1.79
CA TYR A 323 3.13 -3.70 1.55
C TYR A 323 2.33 -2.88 2.56
N THR A 324 1.10 -2.53 2.21
CA THR A 324 0.12 -2.01 3.17
C THR A 324 -1.13 -2.86 3.20
N HIS A 325 -1.70 -3.01 4.39
CA HIS A 325 -2.77 -3.96 4.67
C HIS A 325 -4.06 -3.23 5.02
N ILE A 326 -5.18 -3.73 4.49
CA ILE A 326 -6.48 -3.55 5.12
C ILE A 326 -6.71 -4.72 6.08
N ILE A 327 -7.16 -4.40 7.29
CA ILE A 327 -7.48 -5.36 8.34
C ILE A 327 -8.98 -5.30 8.56
N VAL A 328 -9.65 -6.43 8.36
CA VAL A 328 -11.10 -6.58 8.49
C VAL A 328 -11.46 -7.67 9.47
N ARG A 329 -12.66 -7.58 10.04
CA ARG A 329 -13.28 -8.71 10.75
C ARG A 329 -13.76 -9.75 9.73
N LYS A 330 -13.78 -11.03 10.11
CA LYS A 330 -14.45 -12.07 9.31
C LYS A 330 -15.97 -11.97 9.41
N HIS A 331 -16.45 -11.47 10.54
CA HIS A 331 -17.86 -11.38 10.89
C HIS A 331 -18.25 -9.94 11.25
N TYR A 332 -19.43 -9.52 10.79
CA TYR A 332 -20.04 -8.23 11.12
C TYR A 332 -21.49 -8.47 11.50
N ASP A 333 -21.96 -7.77 12.55
CA ASP A 333 -23.35 -7.88 13.01
C ASP A 333 -24.35 -7.32 12.00
N ASP A 334 -23.93 -6.30 11.23
CA ASP A 334 -24.70 -5.71 10.14
C ASP A 334 -24.40 -6.46 8.82
N PRO A 335 -25.37 -7.21 8.26
CA PRO A 335 -25.18 -7.95 7.01
C PRO A 335 -24.84 -7.05 5.82
N ALA A 336 -25.35 -5.81 5.79
CA ALA A 336 -25.07 -4.87 4.71
C ALA A 336 -23.62 -4.37 4.76
N LYS A 337 -23.09 -4.12 5.96
CA LYS A 337 -21.65 -3.83 6.14
C LYS A 337 -20.78 -5.03 5.81
N CYS A 338 -21.21 -6.23 6.21
CA CYS A 338 -20.49 -7.45 5.89
C CYS A 338 -20.33 -7.60 4.36
N GLN A 339 -21.44 -7.51 3.63
CA GLN A 339 -21.45 -7.60 2.17
C GLN A 339 -20.65 -6.46 1.52
N ALA A 340 -20.76 -5.23 2.03
CA ALA A 340 -20.01 -4.10 1.51
C ALA A 340 -18.48 -4.25 1.70
N ILE A 341 -18.01 -4.79 2.85
CA ILE A 341 -16.59 -5.07 3.07
C ILE A 341 -16.10 -6.16 2.11
N LYS A 342 -16.89 -7.22 1.92
CA LYS A 342 -16.56 -8.27 0.94
C LYS A 342 -16.41 -7.68 -0.47
N MET A 343 -17.38 -6.88 -0.91
CA MET A 343 -17.33 -6.20 -2.20
C MET A 343 -16.13 -5.26 -2.33
N LEU A 344 -15.78 -4.53 -1.26
CA LEU A 344 -14.60 -3.67 -1.25
C LEU A 344 -13.31 -4.47 -1.46
N LEU A 345 -13.12 -5.59 -0.75
CA LEU A 345 -11.94 -6.43 -0.92
C LEU A 345 -11.87 -7.03 -2.33
N GLU A 346 -12.97 -7.59 -2.83
CA GLU A 346 -13.04 -8.14 -4.19
C GLU A 346 -12.68 -7.07 -5.24
N TRP A 347 -13.22 -5.85 -5.09
CA TRP A 347 -12.92 -4.74 -5.99
C TRP A 347 -11.44 -4.34 -5.94
N LEU A 348 -10.86 -4.18 -4.75
CA LEU A 348 -9.44 -3.81 -4.59
C LEU A 348 -8.50 -4.85 -5.23
N TYR A 349 -8.82 -6.14 -5.13
CA TYR A 349 -8.00 -7.20 -5.73
C TYR A 349 -8.17 -7.32 -7.24
N ASN A 350 -9.38 -7.09 -7.76
CA ASN A 350 -9.59 -6.97 -9.20
C ASN A 350 -8.85 -5.75 -9.76
N ALA A 351 -8.92 -4.60 -9.09
CA ALA A 351 -8.18 -3.39 -9.48
C ALA A 351 -6.66 -3.63 -9.52
N ASN A 352 -6.10 -4.44 -8.61
CA ASN A 352 -4.70 -4.84 -8.65
C ASN A 352 -4.36 -5.72 -9.87
N VAL A 353 -5.18 -6.73 -10.17
CA VAL A 353 -4.97 -7.63 -11.32
C VAL A 353 -5.08 -6.87 -12.64
N GLU A 354 -6.08 -6.02 -12.77
CA GLU A 354 -6.32 -5.19 -13.95
C GLU A 354 -5.42 -3.94 -14.00
N LYS A 355 -4.64 -3.70 -12.93
CA LYS A 355 -3.75 -2.53 -12.74
C LYS A 355 -4.47 -1.19 -12.91
N LYS A 356 -5.73 -1.12 -12.48
CA LYS A 356 -6.55 0.10 -12.58
C LYS A 356 -6.07 1.16 -11.59
N ASP A 357 -5.81 2.36 -12.13
CA ASP A 357 -5.59 3.60 -11.38
C ASP A 357 -4.52 3.50 -10.27
N ILE A 358 -3.39 2.83 -10.55
CA ILE A 358 -2.23 2.83 -9.66
C ILE A 358 -1.58 4.21 -9.69
N VAL A 359 -1.57 4.87 -8.53
CA VAL A 359 -0.96 6.19 -8.34
C VAL A 359 0.56 6.07 -8.47
N GLU A 360 1.18 7.05 -9.14
CA GLU A 360 2.63 7.11 -9.25
C GLU A 360 3.28 7.11 -7.85
N GLY A 361 4.26 6.22 -7.65
CA GLY A 361 4.89 5.98 -6.36
C GLY A 361 4.50 4.64 -5.72
N TYR A 362 3.38 4.06 -6.15
CA TYR A 362 2.94 2.72 -5.76
C TYR A 362 3.22 1.67 -6.85
N ALA A 363 3.09 0.41 -6.47
CA ALA A 363 3.10 -0.73 -7.38
C ALA A 363 1.93 -1.67 -7.04
N PRO A 364 1.28 -2.27 -8.06
CA PRO A 364 0.27 -3.28 -7.81
C PRO A 364 0.89 -4.49 -7.10
N LEU A 365 0.07 -5.26 -6.41
CA LEU A 365 0.49 -6.54 -5.87
C LEU A 365 0.90 -7.49 -7.02
N PRO A 366 1.87 -8.38 -6.82
CA PRO A 366 2.14 -9.48 -7.74
C PRO A 366 0.84 -10.24 -8.07
N GLU A 367 0.58 -10.51 -9.34
CA GLU A 367 -0.70 -11.09 -9.79
C GLU A 367 -1.08 -12.39 -9.07
N PRO A 368 -0.17 -13.36 -8.82
CA PRO A 368 -0.50 -14.56 -8.04
C PRO A 368 -0.98 -14.24 -6.62
N MET A 369 -0.42 -13.21 -5.99
CA MET A 369 -0.81 -12.75 -4.66
C MET A 369 -2.19 -12.10 -4.69
N ALA A 370 -2.45 -11.22 -5.66
CA ALA A 370 -3.75 -10.58 -5.83
C ALA A 370 -4.88 -11.62 -6.05
N LYS A 371 -4.63 -12.64 -6.88
CA LYS A 371 -5.57 -13.75 -7.09
C LYS A 371 -5.85 -14.56 -5.81
N LYS A 372 -4.80 -14.91 -5.06
CA LYS A 372 -4.94 -15.59 -3.75
C LYS A 372 -5.74 -14.76 -2.74
N LEU A 373 -5.54 -13.43 -2.74
CA LEU A 373 -6.25 -12.52 -1.86
C LEU A 373 -7.71 -12.29 -2.28
N LEU A 374 -8.00 -12.30 -3.59
CA LEU A 374 -9.37 -12.26 -4.11
C LEU A 374 -10.17 -13.47 -3.63
N GLU A 375 -9.60 -14.68 -3.68
CA GLU A 375 -10.25 -15.88 -3.12
C GLU A 375 -10.52 -15.73 -1.62
N ALA A 376 -9.59 -15.11 -0.88
CA ALA A 376 -9.75 -14.88 0.55
C ALA A 376 -10.81 -13.82 0.90
N ALA A 377 -11.19 -12.93 -0.02
CA ALA A 377 -12.31 -12.01 0.19
C ALA A 377 -13.62 -12.77 0.46
N SER A 378 -13.77 -13.99 -0.07
CA SER A 378 -14.89 -14.88 0.22
C SER A 378 -14.97 -15.36 1.66
N MET A 379 -13.88 -15.24 2.44
CA MET A 379 -13.83 -15.59 3.87
C MET A 379 -14.50 -14.53 4.75
N VAL A 380 -14.84 -13.36 4.21
CA VAL A 380 -15.69 -12.37 4.89
C VAL A 380 -17.14 -12.80 4.72
N CYS A 381 -17.90 -12.81 5.81
CA CYS A 381 -19.30 -13.28 5.85
C CYS A 381 -19.48 -14.78 5.58
N SER A 382 -18.41 -15.58 5.54
CA SER A 382 -18.52 -17.04 5.53
C SER A 382 -18.73 -17.52 6.97
N GLY A 383 -19.98 -17.63 7.40
CA GLY A 383 -20.35 -18.06 8.75
C GLY A 383 -21.83 -18.35 8.85
#